data_AF-A0A554I7P8-F1
#
_entry.id   AF-A0A554I7P8-F1
#
_cell.length_a   1.000
_cell.length_b   1.000
_cell.length_c   1.000
_cell.angle_alpha   90.00
_cell.angle_beta   90.00
_cell.angle_gamma   90.00
#
_symmetry.space_group_name_H-M   'P 1'
#
loop_
_entity.id
_entity.type
_entity.pdbx_description
1 polymer ?
#
loop_
_entity_poly.entity_id
_entity_poly.type
_entity_poly.pdbx_seq_one_letter_code
_entity_poly.pdbx_strand_id
1 'polypeptide(L)'
;MQPIAIKIKKSAAEAPAQNIRTASQPPPAPLANKKNRPRGMSFWFLLLLFIILTVTLAALLFFKPALPYQDLIPSAAVAVSYFNHELLADSAKVLNDSHYAWPPFVWFKNAWQELLAESKVETKQVLALFDSQMALVWLPGSAGQLDWLLLSSKKVSDSAFESAFSPIEKGLKQNYNLVSETYRQVKTTELKSLGQNQPGLYYTQIRNYFLVSNNLNSLKETIDKIIG
;
A
#
# COMPACT_ATOMS: atom_id res chain seq x y z
N MET A 1 88.99 21.86 -3.31
CA MET A 1 89.53 22.79 -2.30
C MET A 1 88.47 23.83 -1.97
N GLN A 2 87.87 23.76 -0.78
CA GLN A 2 87.44 24.95 -0.02
C GLN A 2 88.49 25.14 1.10
N PRO A 3 88.57 26.25 1.85
CA PRO A 3 87.88 27.55 1.82
C PRO A 3 88.88 28.75 1.88
N ILE A 4 88.40 30.00 2.04
CA ILE A 4 88.78 30.95 3.13
C ILE A 4 87.92 32.22 2.99
N ALA A 5 87.34 32.64 4.11
CA ALA A 5 86.54 33.84 4.28
C ALA A 5 87.37 34.94 4.98
N ILE A 6 87.09 36.22 4.68
CA ILE A 6 87.44 37.34 5.56
C ILE A 6 86.24 38.30 5.70
N LYS A 7 85.88 38.53 6.95
CA LYS A 7 84.85 39.46 7.48
C LYS A 7 85.41 40.89 7.61
N ILE A 8 84.52 41.90 7.69
CA ILE A 8 84.50 43.07 8.62
C ILE A 8 83.16 43.82 8.32
N LYS A 9 82.14 43.80 9.20
CA LYS A 9 81.75 44.80 10.26
C LYS A 9 81.64 46.25 9.73
N LYS A 10 80.74 47.17 10.13
CA LYS A 10 79.49 47.24 10.92
C LYS A 10 79.08 48.74 10.89
N SER A 11 77.86 49.05 11.37
CA SER A 11 77.37 50.35 11.89
C SER A 11 76.81 51.38 10.91
N ALA A 12 75.84 52.22 11.27
CA ALA A 12 74.81 52.23 12.32
C ALA A 12 74.05 53.57 12.17
N ALA A 13 72.73 53.56 12.44
CA ALA A 13 71.87 54.63 13.00
C ALA A 13 70.42 54.19 12.72
N GLU A 14 69.59 53.67 13.64
CA GLU A 14 69.19 54.10 14.99
C GLU A 14 68.64 55.54 14.98
N ALA A 15 67.45 55.91 15.45
CA ALA A 15 66.18 55.31 15.88
C ALA A 15 65.20 56.53 16.10
N PRO A 16 63.89 56.33 16.34
CA PRO A 16 62.84 57.37 16.29
C PRO A 16 62.48 57.97 17.67
N ALA A 17 61.82 59.15 17.71
CA ALA A 17 60.86 59.60 18.74
C ALA A 17 60.27 61.00 18.39
N GLN A 18 58.96 61.10 18.12
CA GLN A 18 57.89 61.72 18.94
C GLN A 18 57.91 63.26 19.11
N ASN A 19 56.83 63.93 18.67
CA ASN A 19 56.29 65.14 19.33
C ASN A 19 54.78 65.39 19.06
N ILE A 20 53.97 65.05 20.08
CA ILE A 20 52.78 65.66 20.74
C ILE A 20 51.86 66.73 20.04
N ARG A 21 50.55 66.35 19.91
CA ARG A 21 49.19 67.02 20.08
C ARG A 21 48.84 68.34 19.34
N THR A 22 47.63 68.54 18.76
CA THR A 22 46.30 68.68 19.44
C THR A 22 45.08 68.75 18.47
N ALA A 23 43.91 68.23 18.93
CA ALA A 23 42.47 68.41 18.55
C ALA A 23 41.97 67.94 17.15
N SER A 24 40.95 67.07 17.03
CA SER A 24 39.57 67.27 17.53
C SER A 24 38.81 65.92 17.69
N GLN A 25 38.10 65.72 18.81
CA GLN A 25 37.21 64.57 19.05
C GLN A 25 35.75 64.95 18.78
N PRO A 26 34.97 64.15 18.02
CA PRO A 26 33.51 64.17 18.09
C PRO A 26 33.00 63.28 19.24
N PRO A 27 31.80 63.55 19.78
CA PRO A 27 31.26 62.87 20.96
C PRO A 27 30.99 61.37 20.70
N PRO A 28 31.08 60.51 21.73
CA PRO A 28 30.83 59.08 21.58
C PRO A 28 29.35 58.83 21.26
N ALA A 29 29.10 58.16 20.12
CA ALA A 29 27.78 57.62 19.79
C ALA A 29 27.34 56.62 20.89
N PRO A 30 26.04 56.59 21.26
CA PRO A 30 25.55 55.66 22.26
C PRO A 30 25.73 54.22 21.76
N LEU A 31 26.20 53.35 22.66
CA LEU A 31 26.34 51.91 22.46
C LEU A 31 25.03 51.35 21.89
N ALA A 32 25.05 51.01 20.60
CA ALA A 32 23.96 50.28 19.97
C ALA A 32 23.84 48.91 20.66
N ASN A 33 22.81 48.83 21.51
CA ASN A 33 22.41 47.66 22.26
C ASN A 33 22.30 46.46 21.32
N LYS A 34 23.14 45.45 21.55
CA LYS A 34 23.19 44.20 20.78
C LYS A 34 21.85 43.49 20.98
N LYS A 35 20.93 43.68 20.04
CA LYS A 35 19.59 43.09 20.04
C LYS A 35 19.75 41.57 19.97
N ASN A 36 19.80 40.92 21.13
CA ASN A 36 19.77 39.47 21.28
C ASN A 36 18.47 38.98 20.64
N ARG A 37 18.56 38.54 19.36
CA ARG A 37 17.48 37.76 18.76
C ARG A 37 17.28 36.52 19.65
N PRO A 38 16.05 36.21 20.09
CA PRO A 38 15.79 35.05 20.93
C PRO A 38 16.02 33.77 20.12
N ARG A 39 17.26 33.28 20.12
CA ARG A 39 17.68 32.01 19.50
C ARG A 39 17.06 30.77 20.16
N GLY A 40 16.28 30.93 21.23
CA GLY A 40 15.62 29.82 21.93
C GLY A 40 14.26 29.42 21.36
N MET A 41 13.50 30.34 20.75
CA MET A 41 12.08 30.07 20.42
C MET A 41 11.92 29.18 19.18
N SER A 42 12.81 29.31 18.20
CA SER A 42 12.83 28.45 17.00
C SER A 42 13.24 27.02 17.30
N PHE A 43 14.12 26.81 18.29
CA PHE A 43 14.53 25.47 18.71
C PHE A 43 13.37 24.72 19.38
N TRP A 44 12.63 25.40 20.26
CA TRP A 44 11.43 24.83 20.89
C TRP A 44 10.32 24.52 19.89
N PHE A 45 10.13 25.37 18.87
CA PHE A 45 9.17 25.11 17.80
C PHE A 45 9.56 23.87 16.97
N LEU A 46 10.85 23.72 16.64
CA LEU A 46 11.37 22.55 15.94
C LEU A 46 11.25 21.27 16.79
N LEU A 47 11.52 21.36 18.08
CA LEU A 47 11.37 20.23 19.02
C LEU A 47 9.90 19.80 19.11
N LEU A 48 8.97 20.75 19.21
CA LEU A 48 7.54 20.47 19.26
C LEU A 48 7.04 19.85 17.95
N LEU A 49 7.50 20.34 16.81
CA LEU A 49 7.19 19.76 15.50
C LEU A 49 7.76 18.34 15.35
N PHE A 50 8.96 18.10 15.87
CA PHE A 50 9.56 16.76 15.91
C PHE A 50 8.74 15.81 16.80
N ILE A 51 8.33 16.26 17.99
CA ILE A 51 7.49 15.48 18.90
C ILE A 51 6.16 15.14 18.23
N ILE A 52 5.47 16.11 17.61
CA ILE A 52 4.22 15.87 16.87
C ILE A 52 4.45 14.87 15.75
N LEU A 53 5.54 15.00 14.98
CA LEU A 53 5.86 14.07 13.91
C LEU A 53 6.07 12.65 14.46
N THR A 54 6.83 12.49 15.53
CA THR A 54 7.06 11.18 16.17
C THR A 54 5.79 10.59 16.78
N VAL A 55 4.93 11.40 17.40
CA VAL A 55 3.65 10.94 17.96
C VAL A 55 2.69 10.55 16.84
N THR A 56 2.66 11.29 15.74
CA THR A 56 1.83 10.97 14.57
C THR A 56 2.32 9.69 13.89
N LEU A 57 3.64 9.51 13.76
CA LEU A 57 4.24 8.32 13.18
C LEU A 57 4.04 7.09 14.09
N ALA A 58 4.21 7.27 15.40
CA ALA A 58 3.89 6.25 16.38
C ALA A 58 2.39 5.92 16.35
N ALA A 59 1.52 6.91 16.25
CA ALA A 59 0.09 6.68 16.15
C ALA A 59 -0.28 5.91 14.88
N LEU A 60 0.34 6.19 13.73
CA LEU A 60 0.17 5.40 12.50
C LEU A 60 0.68 3.96 12.63
N LEU A 61 1.74 3.73 13.41
CA LEU A 61 2.31 2.39 13.61
C LEU A 61 1.53 1.56 14.64
N PHE A 62 1.04 2.20 15.71
CA PHE A 62 0.38 1.53 16.84
C PHE A 62 -1.15 1.55 16.75
N PHE A 63 -1.76 2.60 16.20
CA PHE A 63 -3.19 2.66 15.88
C PHE A 63 -3.42 2.35 14.40
N LYS A 64 -2.98 1.17 13.96
CA LYS A 64 -3.47 0.63 12.70
C LYS A 64 -4.97 0.41 12.86
N PRO A 65 -5.84 1.01 12.01
CA PRO A 65 -7.25 0.67 12.03
C PRO A 65 -7.35 -0.84 11.84
N ALA A 66 -8.22 -1.51 12.61
CA ALA A 66 -8.45 -2.95 12.46
C ALA A 66 -8.85 -3.19 11.00
N LEU A 67 -7.93 -3.76 10.23
CA LEU A 67 -8.18 -4.02 8.83
C LEU A 67 -9.14 -5.22 8.76
N PRO A 68 -10.20 -5.14 7.95
CA PRO A 68 -11.09 -6.28 7.80
C PRO A 68 -10.24 -7.47 7.34
N TYR A 69 -10.54 -8.67 7.84
CA TYR A 69 -9.84 -9.91 7.46
C TYR A 69 -8.37 -10.05 7.91
N GLN A 70 -7.84 -9.17 8.77
CA GLN A 70 -6.43 -9.25 9.22
C GLN A 70 -6.05 -10.65 9.73
N ASP A 71 -6.93 -11.27 10.52
CA ASP A 71 -6.69 -12.59 11.12
C ASP A 71 -6.87 -13.75 10.13
N LEU A 72 -7.45 -13.49 8.96
CA LEU A 72 -7.73 -14.50 7.93
C LEU A 72 -6.64 -14.57 6.87
N ILE A 73 -5.79 -13.54 6.78
CA ILE A 73 -4.75 -13.45 5.76
C ILE A 73 -3.71 -14.57 5.99
N PRO A 74 -3.37 -15.37 4.97
CA PRO A 74 -2.28 -16.35 5.02
C PRO A 74 -0.96 -15.73 5.49
N SER A 75 -0.21 -16.46 6.30
CA SER A 75 1.05 -15.92 6.86
C SER A 75 2.11 -15.64 5.79
N ALA A 76 2.01 -16.34 4.66
CA ALA A 76 2.88 -16.18 3.50
C ALA A 76 2.48 -15.00 2.59
N ALA A 77 1.48 -14.18 2.94
CA ALA A 77 1.05 -13.06 2.11
C ALA A 77 2.20 -12.07 1.80
N VAL A 78 2.42 -11.81 0.51
CA VAL A 78 3.40 -10.84 0.02
C VAL A 78 2.82 -9.43 0.06
N ALA A 79 1.54 -9.30 -0.33
CA ALA A 79 0.84 -8.03 -0.34
C ALA A 79 -0.65 -8.25 -0.11
N VAL A 80 -1.30 -7.24 0.46
CA VAL A 80 -2.76 -7.23 0.66
C VAL A 80 -3.28 -5.90 0.16
N SER A 81 -4.22 -5.96 -0.77
CA SER A 81 -4.90 -4.82 -1.33
C SER A 81 -6.36 -4.82 -0.87
N TYR A 82 -6.72 -3.82 -0.08
CA TYR A 82 -8.10 -3.56 0.30
C TYR A 82 -8.76 -2.66 -0.72
N PHE A 83 -9.97 -3.00 -1.13
CA PHE A 83 -10.74 -2.16 -2.05
C PHE A 83 -12.22 -2.17 -1.71
N ASN A 84 -12.88 -1.05 -2.04
CA ASN A 84 -14.32 -0.94 -1.94
C ASN A 84 -14.94 -1.26 -3.31
N HIS A 85 -15.71 -2.35 -3.38
CA HIS A 85 -16.30 -2.80 -4.64
C HIS A 85 -17.43 -1.88 -5.14
N GLU A 86 -18.06 -1.10 -4.26
CA GLU A 86 -19.06 -0.10 -4.66
C GLU A 86 -18.42 1.03 -5.46
N LEU A 87 -17.18 1.38 -5.13
CA LEU A 87 -16.38 2.40 -5.85
C LEU A 87 -15.75 1.87 -7.14
N LEU A 88 -15.70 0.55 -7.33
CA LEU A 88 -15.15 -0.04 -8.56
C LEU A 88 -16.00 0.29 -9.78
N ALA A 89 -17.32 0.41 -9.64
CA ALA A 89 -18.21 0.76 -10.75
C ALA A 89 -17.91 2.16 -11.28
N ASP A 90 -17.74 3.14 -10.39
CA ASP A 90 -17.38 4.50 -10.74
C ASP A 90 -15.95 4.58 -11.31
N SER A 91 -15.02 3.83 -10.72
CA SER A 91 -13.64 3.75 -11.22
C SER A 91 -13.58 3.14 -12.61
N ALA A 92 -14.34 2.07 -12.87
CA ALA A 92 -14.43 1.44 -14.17
C ALA A 92 -15.08 2.36 -15.21
N LYS A 93 -16.08 3.15 -14.80
CA LYS A 93 -16.69 4.18 -15.65
C LYS A 93 -15.69 5.26 -16.03
N VAL A 94 -14.94 5.81 -15.06
CA VAL A 94 -13.90 6.82 -15.32
C VAL A 94 -12.82 6.27 -16.26
N LEU A 95 -12.37 5.04 -16.03
CA LEU A 95 -11.38 4.38 -16.89
C LEU A 95 -11.93 4.18 -18.31
N ASN A 96 -13.18 3.77 -18.44
CA ASN A 96 -13.84 3.61 -19.73
C ASN A 96 -14.00 4.94 -20.48
N ASP A 97 -14.47 5.98 -19.79
CA ASP A 97 -14.67 7.32 -20.36
C ASP A 97 -13.31 7.96 -20.76
N SER A 98 -12.25 7.64 -20.01
CA SER A 98 -10.87 8.04 -20.34
C SER A 98 -10.22 7.24 -21.48
N HIS A 99 -10.95 6.31 -22.12
CA HIS A 99 -10.44 5.42 -23.17
C HIS A 99 -9.18 4.66 -22.72
N TYR A 100 -9.17 4.21 -21.46
CA TYR A 100 -8.03 3.52 -20.88
C TYR A 100 -7.74 2.22 -21.64
N ALA A 101 -6.68 2.24 -22.44
CA ALA A 101 -6.38 1.22 -23.44
C ALA A 101 -5.39 0.15 -22.97
N TRP A 102 -5.22 -0.03 -21.65
CA TRP A 102 -4.31 -1.06 -21.16
C TRP A 102 -4.85 -2.45 -21.55
N PRO A 103 -4.10 -3.26 -22.34
CA PRO A 103 -4.65 -4.48 -22.95
C PRO A 103 -5.26 -5.47 -21.94
N PRO A 104 -4.66 -5.71 -20.75
CA PRO A 104 -5.28 -6.56 -19.73
C PRO A 104 -6.64 -6.05 -19.22
N PHE A 105 -6.80 -4.74 -19.08
CA PHE A 105 -8.07 -4.14 -18.65
C PHE A 105 -9.16 -4.29 -19.71
N VAL A 106 -8.81 -4.04 -20.98
CA VAL A 106 -9.74 -4.20 -22.11
C VAL A 106 -10.18 -5.66 -22.26
N TRP A 107 -9.23 -6.60 -22.17
CA TRP A 107 -9.52 -8.03 -22.18
C TRP A 107 -10.47 -8.42 -21.03
N PHE A 108 -10.14 -8.02 -19.79
CA PHE A 108 -10.96 -8.35 -18.62
C PHE A 108 -12.38 -7.80 -18.76
N LYS A 109 -12.51 -6.54 -19.18
CA LYS A 109 -13.81 -5.91 -19.41
C LYS A 109 -14.65 -6.70 -20.41
N ASN A 110 -14.07 -7.10 -21.54
CA ASN A 110 -14.79 -7.84 -22.58
C ASN A 110 -15.20 -9.23 -22.10
N ALA A 111 -14.29 -9.98 -21.47
CA ALA A 111 -14.57 -11.31 -20.93
C ALA A 111 -15.66 -11.25 -19.84
N TRP A 112 -15.63 -10.23 -19.00
CA TRP A 112 -16.64 -10.01 -17.96
C TRP A 112 -18.00 -9.66 -18.55
N GLN A 113 -18.04 -8.80 -19.58
CA GLN A 113 -19.29 -8.45 -20.28
C GLN A 113 -19.92 -9.64 -20.99
N GLU A 114 -19.10 -10.48 -21.63
CA GLU A 114 -19.54 -11.72 -22.28
C GLU A 114 -20.17 -12.69 -21.26
N LEU A 115 -19.49 -12.91 -20.12
CA LEU A 115 -19.98 -13.77 -19.04
C LEU A 115 -21.29 -13.27 -18.41
N LEU A 116 -21.45 -11.96 -18.26
CA LEU A 116 -22.69 -11.34 -17.76
C LEU A 116 -23.84 -11.45 -18.76
N ALA A 117 -23.55 -11.24 -20.05
CA ALA A 117 -24.55 -11.35 -21.11
C ALA A 117 -25.10 -12.79 -21.19
N GLU A 118 -24.25 -13.80 -21.04
CA GLU A 118 -24.65 -15.21 -21.06
C GLU A 118 -25.41 -15.63 -19.80
N SER A 119 -25.01 -15.14 -18.63
CA SER A 119 -25.64 -15.51 -17.36
C SER A 119 -26.97 -14.80 -17.09
N LYS A 120 -27.31 -13.73 -17.84
CA LYS A 120 -28.48 -12.84 -17.59
C LYS A 120 -28.51 -12.28 -16.16
N VAL A 121 -27.36 -12.21 -15.50
CA VAL A 121 -27.25 -11.73 -14.12
C VAL A 121 -26.79 -10.28 -14.13
N GLU A 122 -27.53 -9.41 -13.45
CA GLU A 122 -27.10 -8.04 -13.23
C GLU A 122 -25.96 -8.01 -12.21
N THR A 123 -24.79 -7.52 -12.61
CA THR A 123 -23.58 -7.44 -11.76
C THR A 123 -23.83 -6.70 -10.45
N LYS A 124 -24.71 -5.68 -10.47
CA LYS A 124 -25.06 -4.90 -9.28
C LYS A 124 -25.77 -5.75 -8.22
N GLN A 125 -26.58 -6.72 -8.63
CA GLN A 125 -27.30 -7.59 -7.70
C GLN A 125 -26.34 -8.56 -7.01
N VAL A 126 -25.33 -9.04 -7.74
CA VAL A 126 -24.29 -9.95 -7.19
C VAL A 126 -23.39 -9.21 -6.20
N LEU A 127 -22.95 -8.01 -6.56
CA LEU A 127 -22.11 -7.19 -5.68
C LEU A 127 -22.84 -6.80 -4.39
N ALA A 128 -24.15 -6.53 -4.47
CA ALA A 128 -24.98 -6.23 -3.30
C ALA A 128 -25.08 -7.38 -2.27
N LEU A 129 -24.70 -8.60 -2.62
CA LEU A 129 -24.64 -9.73 -1.68
C LEU A 129 -23.46 -9.64 -0.71
N PHE A 130 -22.46 -8.82 -1.04
CA PHE A 130 -21.22 -8.70 -0.31
C PHE A 130 -21.14 -7.38 0.46
N ASP A 131 -20.31 -7.35 1.49
CA ASP A 131 -19.90 -6.10 2.11
C ASP A 131 -19.03 -5.29 1.16
N SER A 132 -19.11 -3.96 1.27
CA SER A 132 -18.41 -3.03 0.39
C SER A 132 -16.90 -3.27 0.37
N GLN A 133 -16.31 -3.68 1.49
CA GLN A 133 -14.87 -3.94 1.63
C GLN A 133 -14.49 -5.39 1.27
N MET A 134 -13.62 -5.55 0.29
CA MET A 134 -12.99 -6.82 -0.08
C MET A 134 -11.46 -6.72 0.08
N ALA A 135 -10.80 -7.87 0.22
CA ALA A 135 -9.34 -7.94 0.27
C ALA A 135 -8.80 -8.90 -0.79
N LEU A 136 -7.88 -8.41 -1.62
CA LEU A 136 -7.08 -9.24 -2.51
C LEU A 136 -5.71 -9.47 -1.88
N VAL A 137 -5.45 -10.70 -1.51
CA VAL A 137 -4.19 -11.16 -0.96
C VAL A 137 -3.35 -11.75 -2.07
N TRP A 138 -2.11 -11.31 -2.18
CA TRP A 138 -1.11 -11.84 -3.10
C TRP A 138 -0.15 -12.76 -2.33
N LEU A 139 0.08 -13.94 -2.88
CA LEU A 139 0.83 -15.02 -2.27
C LEU A 139 1.99 -15.43 -3.18
N PRO A 140 3.10 -15.93 -2.60
CA PRO A 140 4.20 -16.44 -3.40
C PRO A 140 3.70 -17.69 -4.12
N GLY A 141 3.59 -17.63 -5.45
CA GLY A 141 3.20 -18.79 -6.22
C GLY A 141 4.40 -19.66 -6.60
N SER A 142 4.11 -20.91 -6.91
CA SER A 142 5.08 -21.86 -7.47
C SER A 142 5.17 -21.73 -8.99
N ALA A 143 6.37 -21.91 -9.55
CA ALA A 143 6.62 -21.96 -11.00
C ALA A 143 6.31 -20.68 -11.80
N GLY A 144 6.54 -19.50 -11.21
CA GLY A 144 6.48 -18.22 -11.93
C GLY A 144 5.08 -17.65 -12.15
N GLN A 145 4.06 -18.28 -11.55
CA GLN A 145 2.72 -17.71 -11.43
C GLN A 145 2.57 -17.09 -10.03
N LEU A 146 1.76 -16.04 -9.94
CA LEU A 146 1.49 -15.35 -8.69
C LEU A 146 0.15 -15.87 -8.13
N ASP A 147 0.20 -16.38 -6.91
CA ASP A 147 -1.00 -16.90 -6.26
C ASP A 147 -1.78 -15.75 -5.65
N TRP A 148 -3.10 -15.85 -5.64
CA TRP A 148 -3.95 -14.83 -5.10
C TRP A 148 -5.18 -15.42 -4.40
N LEU A 149 -5.67 -14.69 -3.41
CA LEU A 149 -6.85 -15.03 -2.64
C LEU A 149 -7.70 -13.77 -2.47
N LEU A 150 -8.94 -13.84 -2.93
CA LEU A 150 -9.95 -12.82 -2.71
C LEU A 150 -10.80 -13.21 -1.50
N LEU A 151 -10.86 -12.30 -0.52
CA LEU A 151 -11.67 -12.41 0.69
C LEU A 151 -12.82 -11.41 0.61
N SER A 152 -14.04 -11.89 0.83
CA SER A 152 -15.23 -11.05 0.89
C SER A 152 -16.18 -11.55 1.99
N SER A 153 -16.76 -10.63 2.75
CA SER A 153 -17.87 -10.91 3.66
C SER A 153 -19.19 -10.88 2.91
N LYS A 154 -20.10 -11.79 3.26
CA LYS A 154 -21.50 -11.77 2.85
C LYS A 154 -22.27 -10.82 3.75
N LYS A 155 -23.06 -9.96 3.12
CA LYS A 155 -23.99 -9.03 3.78
C LYS A 155 -25.37 -9.66 4.03
N VAL A 156 -25.69 -10.72 3.28
CA VAL A 156 -26.99 -11.40 3.28
C VAL A 156 -26.93 -12.79 3.93
N SER A 157 -28.09 -13.37 4.26
CA SER A 157 -28.19 -14.74 4.76
C SER A 157 -27.75 -15.77 3.71
N ASP A 158 -27.36 -16.96 4.16
CA ASP A 158 -26.94 -18.07 3.28
C ASP A 158 -28.02 -18.41 2.25
N SER A 159 -29.29 -18.46 2.65
CA SER A 159 -30.42 -18.73 1.75
C SER A 159 -30.56 -17.68 0.64
N ALA A 160 -30.41 -16.39 0.98
CA ALA A 160 -30.50 -15.29 0.03
C ALA A 160 -29.30 -15.29 -0.92
N PHE A 161 -28.11 -15.60 -0.39
CA PHE A 161 -26.90 -15.76 -1.19
C PHE A 161 -27.05 -16.87 -2.23
N GLU A 162 -27.44 -18.07 -1.80
CA GLU A 162 -27.63 -19.23 -2.68
C GLU A 162 -28.68 -18.97 -3.76
N SER A 163 -29.78 -18.30 -3.41
CA SER A 163 -30.82 -17.94 -4.38
C SER A 163 -30.29 -16.99 -5.46
N ALA A 164 -29.40 -16.07 -5.12
CA ALA A 164 -28.82 -15.10 -6.05
C ALA A 164 -27.62 -15.67 -6.82
N PHE A 165 -26.86 -16.58 -6.23
CA PHE A 165 -25.66 -17.16 -6.82
C PHE A 165 -25.95 -18.38 -7.72
N SER A 166 -27.03 -19.13 -7.46
CA SER A 166 -27.41 -20.32 -8.23
C SER A 166 -27.56 -20.07 -9.75
N PRO A 167 -28.16 -18.97 -10.23
CA PRO A 167 -28.18 -18.63 -11.65
C PRO A 167 -26.78 -18.42 -12.25
N ILE A 168 -25.86 -17.82 -11.48
CA ILE A 168 -24.46 -17.59 -11.90
C ILE A 168 -23.76 -18.94 -12.04
N GLU A 169 -23.90 -19.83 -11.04
CA GLU A 169 -23.30 -21.16 -11.09
C GLU A 169 -23.85 -21.96 -12.29
N LYS A 170 -25.14 -21.82 -12.60
CA LYS A 170 -25.75 -22.44 -13.78
C LYS A 170 -25.16 -21.89 -15.09
N GLY A 171 -24.90 -20.60 -15.17
CA GLY A 171 -24.19 -19.98 -16.30
C GLY A 171 -22.76 -20.49 -16.44
N LEU A 172 -22.03 -20.57 -15.32
CA LEU A 172 -20.66 -21.10 -15.30
C LEU A 172 -20.58 -22.55 -15.80
N LYS A 173 -21.56 -23.40 -15.46
CA LYS A 173 -21.63 -24.80 -15.95
C LYS A 173 -21.70 -24.94 -17.48
N GLN A 174 -22.03 -23.87 -18.21
CA GLN A 174 -22.09 -23.91 -19.67
C GLN A 174 -20.68 -23.93 -20.29
N ASN A 175 -19.73 -23.23 -19.66
CA ASN A 175 -18.38 -23.02 -20.20
C ASN A 175 -17.27 -23.65 -19.34
N TYR A 176 -17.61 -24.10 -18.12
CA TYR A 176 -16.67 -24.65 -17.15
C TYR A 176 -17.19 -25.98 -16.58
N ASN A 177 -16.27 -26.92 -16.38
CA ASN A 177 -16.49 -28.08 -15.55
C ASN A 177 -16.31 -27.69 -14.09
N LEU A 178 -17.39 -27.82 -13.31
CA LEU A 178 -17.38 -27.55 -11.87
C LEU A 178 -17.17 -28.84 -11.10
N VAL A 179 -16.02 -28.95 -10.43
CA VAL A 179 -15.69 -30.10 -9.59
C VAL A 179 -15.71 -29.64 -8.13
N SER A 180 -16.56 -30.24 -7.31
CA SER A 180 -16.63 -29.91 -5.89
C SER A 180 -15.88 -30.94 -5.06
N GLU A 181 -15.04 -30.47 -4.15
CA GLU A 181 -14.46 -31.25 -3.06
C GLU A 181 -14.95 -30.69 -1.71
N THR A 182 -14.97 -31.53 -0.69
CA THR A 182 -15.30 -31.10 0.68
C THR A 182 -14.05 -31.15 1.55
N TYR A 183 -13.73 -30.04 2.20
CA TYR A 183 -12.63 -29.92 3.15
C TYR A 183 -13.17 -29.37 4.47
N ARG A 184 -12.98 -30.10 5.59
CA ARG A 184 -13.52 -29.73 6.92
C ARG A 184 -15.01 -29.32 6.90
N GLN A 185 -15.85 -30.10 6.21
CA GLN A 185 -17.29 -29.84 6.02
C GLN A 185 -17.63 -28.58 5.20
N VAL A 186 -16.63 -27.96 4.58
CA VAL A 186 -16.77 -26.79 3.72
C VAL A 186 -16.63 -27.24 2.27
N LYS A 187 -17.64 -26.95 1.44
CA LYS A 187 -17.63 -27.26 0.02
C LYS A 187 -16.74 -26.26 -0.72
N THR A 188 -15.72 -26.76 -1.39
CA THR A 188 -14.86 -25.99 -2.30
C THR A 188 -15.14 -26.44 -3.72
N THR A 189 -15.40 -25.51 -4.62
CA THR A 189 -15.68 -25.82 -6.02
C THR A 189 -14.56 -25.28 -6.90
N GLU A 190 -14.00 -26.14 -7.72
CA GLU A 190 -13.02 -25.83 -8.75
C GLU A 190 -13.73 -25.59 -10.09
N LEU A 191 -13.45 -24.46 -10.73
CA LEU A 191 -13.79 -24.12 -12.10
C LEU A 191 -12.64 -24.55 -13.02
N LYS A 192 -12.88 -25.54 -13.86
CA LYS A 192 -11.99 -25.90 -14.98
C LYS A 192 -12.59 -25.47 -16.30
N SER A 193 -11.84 -24.73 -17.11
CA SER A 193 -12.28 -24.36 -18.46
C SER A 193 -12.46 -25.61 -19.33
N LEU A 194 -13.55 -25.67 -20.09
CA LEU A 194 -13.80 -26.77 -21.01
C LEU A 194 -12.79 -26.72 -22.17
N GLY A 195 -11.89 -27.72 -22.23
CA GLY A 195 -10.95 -27.88 -23.34
C GLY A 195 -9.60 -27.17 -23.18
N GLN A 196 -9.28 -26.58 -22.01
CA GLN A 196 -7.95 -26.03 -21.73
C GLN A 196 -7.36 -26.62 -20.45
N ASN A 197 -6.07 -27.00 -20.49
CA ASN A 197 -5.31 -27.46 -19.32
C ASN A 197 -4.74 -26.27 -18.53
N GLN A 198 -5.60 -25.32 -18.15
CA GLN A 198 -5.23 -24.19 -17.30
C GLN A 198 -5.49 -24.53 -15.83
N PRO A 199 -4.69 -23.97 -14.89
CA PRO A 199 -4.96 -24.11 -13.47
C PRO A 199 -6.37 -23.60 -13.15
N GLY A 200 -7.12 -24.40 -12.40
CA GLY A 200 -8.50 -24.09 -12.05
C GLY A 200 -8.61 -22.91 -11.09
N LEU A 201 -9.76 -22.24 -11.11
CA LEU A 201 -10.13 -21.26 -10.10
C LEU A 201 -10.98 -21.94 -9.04
N TYR A 202 -10.71 -21.70 -7.77
CA TYR A 202 -11.42 -22.31 -6.66
C TYR A 202 -12.26 -21.25 -5.95
N TYR A 203 -13.50 -21.60 -5.59
CA TYR A 203 -14.32 -20.76 -4.71
C TYR A 203 -14.96 -21.59 -3.60
N THR A 204 -15.24 -20.94 -2.49
CA THR A 204 -15.92 -21.56 -1.35
C THR A 204 -16.67 -20.54 -0.52
N GLN A 205 -17.72 -21.03 0.15
CA GLN A 205 -18.49 -20.28 1.13
C GLN A 205 -18.29 -20.92 2.50
N ILE A 206 -17.94 -20.10 3.49
CA ILE A 206 -17.75 -20.56 4.87
C ILE A 206 -18.19 -19.49 5.86
N ARG A 207 -19.11 -19.84 6.78
CA ARG A 207 -19.75 -18.89 7.70
C ARG A 207 -20.27 -17.67 6.92
N ASN A 208 -19.84 -16.46 7.30
CA ASN A 208 -20.17 -15.19 6.65
C ASN A 208 -19.18 -14.80 5.55
N TYR A 209 -18.29 -15.67 5.09
CA TYR A 209 -17.28 -15.36 4.07
C TYR A 209 -17.51 -16.09 2.76
N PHE A 210 -17.11 -15.43 1.67
CA PHE A 210 -16.97 -15.99 0.34
C PHE A 210 -15.54 -15.78 -0.12
N LEU A 211 -14.87 -16.86 -0.49
CA LEU A 211 -13.46 -16.88 -0.80
C LEU A 211 -13.25 -17.37 -2.24
N VAL A 212 -12.33 -16.75 -2.97
CA VAL A 212 -11.94 -17.16 -4.32
C VAL A 212 -10.42 -17.17 -4.43
N SER A 213 -9.83 -18.20 -5.03
CA SER A 213 -8.38 -18.28 -5.21
C SER A 213 -8.01 -19.08 -6.46
N ASN A 214 -6.84 -18.83 -7.02
CA ASN A 214 -6.21 -19.72 -8.00
C ASN A 214 -5.39 -20.85 -7.35
N ASN A 215 -5.32 -20.91 -6.01
CA ASN A 215 -4.58 -21.92 -5.26
C ASN A 215 -5.46 -22.54 -4.16
N LEU A 216 -5.66 -23.86 -4.25
CA LEU A 216 -6.46 -24.63 -3.30
C LEU A 216 -5.88 -24.66 -1.88
N ASN A 217 -4.56 -24.69 -1.73
CA ASN A 217 -3.91 -24.73 -0.42
C ASN A 217 -4.12 -23.41 0.32
N SER A 218 -4.09 -22.29 -0.38
CA SER A 218 -4.38 -20.96 0.17
C SER A 218 -5.80 -20.86 0.71
N LEU A 219 -6.78 -21.45 -0.01
CA LEU A 219 -8.15 -21.57 0.49
C LEU A 219 -8.22 -22.46 1.74
N LYS A 220 -7.56 -23.62 1.74
CA LYS A 220 -7.54 -24.54 2.90
C LYS A 220 -6.93 -23.90 4.14
N GLU A 221 -5.81 -23.18 4.02
CA GLU A 221 -5.22 -22.41 5.14
C GLU A 221 -6.21 -21.38 5.68
N THR A 222 -6.90 -20.66 4.79
CA THR A 222 -7.88 -19.65 5.20
C THR A 222 -9.10 -20.27 5.85
N ILE A 223 -9.59 -21.40 5.35
CA ILE A 223 -10.68 -22.19 5.97
C ILE A 223 -10.26 -22.61 7.38
N ASP A 224 -9.04 -23.09 7.57
CA ASP A 224 -8.53 -23.50 8.88
C ASP A 224 -8.53 -22.34 9.88
N LYS A 225 -8.19 -21.12 9.44
CA LYS A 225 -8.25 -19.90 10.28
C LYS A 225 -9.66 -19.44 10.60
N ILE A 226 -10.64 -19.70 9.73
CA ILE A 226 -12.04 -19.34 9.98
C ILE A 226 -12.70 -20.33 10.94
N ILE A 227 -12.31 -21.61 10.88
CA ILE A 227 -12.87 -22.67 11.73
C ILE A 227 -12.21 -22.70 13.12
N GLY A 228 -10.89 -22.63 13.16
CA GLY A 228 -10.06 -22.71 14.37
C GLY A 228 -10.19 -21.49 15.26
#